data_AF-A0A8S1EVZ4-F1
#
_entry.id   AF-A0A8S1EVZ4-F1
#
_cell.length_a   1.000
_cell.length_b   1.000
_cell.length_c   1.000
_cell.angle_alpha   90.00
_cell.angle_beta   90.00
_cell.angle_gamma   90.00
#
_symmetry.space_group_name_H-M   'P 1'
#
loop_
_entity.id
_entity.type
_entity.pdbx_description
1 polymer ?
#
loop_
_entity_poly.entity_id
_entity_poly.type
_entity_poly.pdbx_seq_one_letter_code
_entity_poly.pdbx_strand_id
1 'polypeptide(L)'
;MLKFPFIIFIVLQGLMIDAHQQLGNDLASASHVRLIDDEPKSLRHWNEAPIGKPVDANSEANAVIVTGRLFCRGQPAKYMRPYLASKKWPDAMLAIALTQEDGSFRLNTGSFNEFETTPIDFEIRHQCETAHVKLMTKCHIPYLLTSFPINLINKTHYEVDVELHATSKYTYSAANSSLMRLLAFIRIEERETSICGIRIPNKPLAVLLALFQLSICIASFLQHIYSLHKHNRIFLCNSNITMRTANFSTHFLAHDIIIFDFGLMHRVLGTNECVANYLDGGYMRFAWTIEQSTALTISLVSLLCVAKPLWLLWPGLLMQSSYTLGLSVLTMATAPKILEALGGVIDLELALIFFVYCFGFVTNWIFTFVLWHYYWHRERKFQAELGIYPPPTFI
;
A
#
# COMPACT_ATOMS: atom_id res chain seq x y z
N MET A 1 -5.43 -10.31 29.91
CA MET A 1 -6.81 -9.82 29.63
C MET A 1 -6.93 -9.04 28.30
N LEU A 2 -6.13 -9.36 27.28
CA LEU A 2 -5.91 -8.51 26.08
C LEU A 2 -6.12 -9.22 24.73
N LYS A 3 -6.79 -10.39 24.71
CA LYS A 3 -7.01 -11.18 23.47
C LYS A 3 -8.45 -11.17 22.95
N PHE A 4 -9.42 -10.73 23.76
CA PHE A 4 -10.84 -10.85 23.42
C PHE A 4 -11.34 -9.89 22.33
N PRO A 5 -10.98 -8.59 22.29
CA PRO A 5 -11.49 -7.69 21.24
C PRO A 5 -10.84 -7.94 19.88
N PHE A 6 -9.60 -8.46 19.85
CA PHE A 6 -8.88 -8.78 18.61
C PHE A 6 -9.42 -10.05 17.93
N ILE A 7 -9.87 -11.03 18.72
CA ILE A 7 -10.48 -12.27 18.20
C ILE A 7 -11.88 -11.98 17.65
N ILE A 8 -12.69 -11.15 18.32
CA ILE A 8 -14.00 -10.75 17.79
C ILE A 8 -13.84 -9.98 16.47
N PHE A 9 -12.85 -9.10 16.37
CA PHE A 9 -12.55 -8.34 15.15
C PHE A 9 -12.06 -9.23 14.00
N ILE A 10 -11.19 -10.22 14.27
CA ILE A 10 -10.75 -11.21 13.26
C ILE A 10 -11.90 -12.14 12.84
N VAL A 11 -12.77 -12.54 13.76
CA VAL A 11 -13.93 -13.39 13.46
C VAL A 11 -14.97 -12.64 12.61
N LEU A 12 -15.21 -11.35 12.87
CA LEU A 12 -16.06 -10.49 12.03
C LEU A 12 -15.44 -10.22 10.66
N GLN A 13 -14.12 -10.01 10.56
CA GLN A 13 -13.43 -9.90 9.28
C GLN A 13 -13.44 -11.21 8.49
N GLY A 14 -13.30 -12.36 9.15
CA GLY A 14 -13.40 -13.69 8.53
C GLY A 14 -14.80 -13.97 7.97
N LEU A 15 -15.85 -13.62 8.74
CA LEU A 15 -17.24 -13.75 8.29
C LEU A 15 -17.57 -12.83 7.10
N MET A 16 -16.95 -11.64 7.01
CA MET A 16 -17.09 -10.76 5.85
C MET A 16 -16.34 -11.27 4.60
N ILE A 17 -15.21 -11.96 4.76
CA ILE A 17 -14.48 -12.58 3.64
C ILE A 17 -15.26 -13.79 3.09
N ASP A 18 -15.82 -14.63 3.96
CA ASP A 18 -16.63 -15.78 3.54
C ASP A 18 -17.91 -15.34 2.80
N ALA A 19 -18.56 -14.26 3.25
CA ALA A 19 -19.71 -13.67 2.54
C ALA A 19 -19.33 -13.11 1.16
N HIS A 20 -18.12 -12.53 1.04
CA HIS A 20 -17.60 -11.99 -0.23
C HIS A 20 -17.20 -13.11 -1.22
N GLN A 21 -16.83 -14.29 -0.71
CA GLN A 21 -16.48 -15.46 -1.52
C GLN A 21 -17.72 -16.24 -1.98
N GLN A 22 -18.80 -16.22 -1.20
CA GLN A 22 -20.12 -16.72 -1.63
C GLN A 22 -20.74 -15.83 -2.73
N LEU A 23 -20.60 -14.51 -2.63
CA LEU A 23 -21.11 -13.56 -3.64
C LEU A 23 -20.37 -13.63 -4.99
N GLY A 24 -19.07 -13.97 -4.98
CA GLY A 24 -18.29 -14.22 -6.20
C GLY A 24 -18.76 -15.45 -6.98
N ASN A 25 -19.27 -16.47 -6.28
CA ASN A 25 -19.80 -17.69 -6.90
C ASN A 25 -21.21 -17.48 -7.48
N ASP A 26 -22.03 -16.63 -6.85
CA ASP A 26 -23.38 -16.32 -7.35
C ASP A 26 -23.36 -15.40 -8.60
N LEU A 27 -22.38 -14.50 -8.69
CA LEU A 27 -22.14 -13.68 -9.90
C LEU A 27 -21.59 -14.50 -11.08
N ALA A 28 -20.87 -15.60 -10.83
CA ALA A 28 -20.39 -16.52 -11.87
C ALA A 28 -21.52 -17.41 -12.47
N SER A 29 -22.60 -17.63 -11.72
CA SER A 29 -23.76 -18.43 -12.14
C SER A 29 -24.64 -17.72 -13.19
N ALA A 30 -24.58 -16.40 -13.29
CA ALA A 30 -25.42 -15.60 -14.19
C ALA A 30 -24.87 -15.43 -15.62
N SER A 31 -23.67 -15.94 -15.93
CA SER A 31 -23.06 -15.84 -17.26
C SER A 31 -22.91 -17.23 -17.90
N HIS A 32 -23.96 -17.70 -18.57
CA HIS A 32 -23.89 -18.87 -19.43
C HIS A 32 -23.12 -18.53 -20.73
N VAL A 33 -21.81 -18.76 -20.72
CA VAL A 33 -21.01 -18.95 -21.94
C VAL A 33 -20.19 -20.22 -21.75
N ARG A 34 -20.50 -21.26 -22.54
CA ARG A 34 -19.72 -22.50 -22.60
C ARG A 34 -18.43 -22.23 -23.36
N LEU A 35 -17.28 -22.45 -22.74
CA LEU A 35 -16.04 -22.79 -23.43
C LEU A 35 -15.27 -23.84 -22.62
N ILE A 36 -15.38 -25.07 -23.13
CA ILE A 36 -14.44 -26.21 -23.18
C ILE A 36 -13.36 -26.30 -22.08
N ASP A 37 -13.47 -27.41 -21.35
CA ASP A 37 -12.52 -27.94 -20.36
C ASP A 37 -11.10 -28.11 -20.90
N ASP A 38 -10.12 -27.61 -20.13
CA ASP A 38 -8.80 -28.23 -20.01
C ASP A 38 -8.18 -27.83 -18.65
N GLU A 39 -8.14 -28.78 -17.72
CA GLU A 39 -7.25 -28.71 -16.55
C GLU A 39 -5.79 -28.85 -17.03
N PRO A 40 -4.80 -28.17 -16.42
CA PRO A 40 -4.03 -28.93 -15.42
C PRO A 40 -3.31 -28.14 -14.30
N LYS A 41 -3.25 -28.79 -13.13
CA LYS A 41 -2.04 -29.09 -12.32
C LYS A 41 -1.14 -27.96 -11.77
N SER A 42 -1.18 -27.91 -10.44
CA SER A 42 -0.02 -27.88 -9.52
C SER A 42 0.75 -26.57 -9.30
N LEU A 43 0.64 -26.11 -8.06
CA LEU A 43 1.69 -25.45 -7.26
C LEU A 43 3.12 -25.89 -7.63
N ARG A 44 3.93 -24.98 -8.17
CA ARG A 44 5.40 -24.97 -8.13
C ARG A 44 5.88 -23.51 -8.08
N HIS A 45 6.52 -23.11 -6.98
CA HIS A 45 7.97 -22.93 -6.88
C HIS A 45 8.48 -21.69 -7.63
N TRP A 46 8.71 -20.60 -6.91
CA TRP A 46 9.47 -19.44 -7.39
C TRP A 46 10.96 -19.82 -7.46
N ASN A 47 11.32 -20.61 -8.46
CA ASN A 47 12.70 -20.83 -8.87
C ASN A 47 12.97 -20.07 -10.18
N GLU A 48 14.11 -19.39 -10.18
CA GLU A 48 14.96 -19.11 -11.35
C GLU A 48 14.41 -18.09 -12.38
N ALA A 49 15.08 -16.93 -12.40
CA ALA A 49 15.11 -16.07 -13.59
C ALA A 49 15.72 -16.86 -14.77
N PRO A 50 15.24 -16.66 -16.00
CA PRO A 50 15.55 -17.52 -17.12
C PRO A 50 17.05 -17.55 -17.43
N ILE A 51 17.58 -18.76 -17.54
CA ILE A 51 18.90 -19.07 -18.11
C ILE A 51 18.93 -18.44 -19.52
N GLY A 52 19.77 -17.41 -19.67
CA GLY A 52 20.05 -16.80 -20.96
C GLY A 52 20.57 -17.85 -21.94
N LYS A 53 20.11 -17.76 -23.19
CA LYS A 53 20.64 -18.51 -24.34
C LYS A 53 22.18 -18.50 -24.34
N PRO A 54 22.85 -19.53 -24.90
CA PRO A 54 24.30 -19.48 -25.07
C PRO A 54 24.62 -18.29 -25.96
N VAL A 55 25.25 -17.28 -25.36
CA VAL A 55 25.67 -16.06 -26.04
C VAL A 55 26.92 -16.39 -26.82
N ASP A 56 26.95 -15.97 -28.08
CA ASP A 56 28.08 -16.16 -29.00
C ASP A 56 29.41 -15.77 -28.35
N ALA A 57 30.44 -16.60 -28.59
CA ALA A 57 31.79 -16.51 -28.03
C ALA A 57 32.57 -15.21 -28.35
N ASN A 58 31.93 -14.24 -29.03
CA ASN A 58 32.53 -12.98 -29.45
C ASN A 58 32.05 -11.75 -28.64
N SER A 59 31.15 -11.90 -27.65
CA SER A 59 30.71 -10.74 -26.82
C SER A 59 31.43 -10.60 -25.46
N GLU A 60 32.34 -11.52 -25.12
CA GLU A 60 33.09 -11.49 -23.85
C GLU A 60 34.22 -10.44 -23.80
N ALA A 61 34.48 -9.71 -24.89
CA ALA A 61 35.67 -8.87 -25.01
C ALA A 61 35.76 -7.70 -23.99
N ASN A 62 34.62 -7.27 -23.41
CA ASN A 62 34.58 -6.13 -22.47
C ASN A 62 33.92 -6.46 -21.12
N ALA A 63 33.66 -7.72 -20.80
CA ALA A 63 33.03 -8.08 -19.54
C ALA A 63 34.06 -8.20 -18.41
N VAL A 64 33.83 -7.47 -17.31
CA VAL A 64 34.63 -7.61 -16.08
C VAL A 64 34.01 -8.68 -15.19
N ILE A 65 34.82 -9.63 -14.75
CA ILE A 65 34.39 -10.66 -13.79
C ILE A 65 34.87 -10.26 -12.40
N VAL A 66 33.94 -10.11 -11.46
CA VAL A 66 34.24 -9.84 -10.05
C VAL A 66 34.02 -11.10 -9.24
N THR A 67 35.06 -11.61 -8.59
CA THR A 67 35.02 -12.82 -7.74
C THR A 67 35.49 -12.50 -6.33
N GLY A 68 35.23 -13.41 -5.40
CA GLY A 68 35.72 -13.28 -4.03
C GLY A 68 34.94 -14.10 -3.03
N ARG A 69 35.27 -13.93 -1.75
CA ARG A 69 34.60 -14.60 -0.62
C ARG A 69 34.12 -13.61 0.43
N LEU A 70 32.95 -13.89 0.98
CA LEU A 70 32.37 -13.11 2.07
C LEU A 70 32.49 -13.88 3.37
N PHE A 71 32.97 -13.20 4.41
CA PHE A 71 33.13 -13.73 5.75
C PHE A 71 32.32 -12.90 6.76
N CYS A 72 31.82 -13.58 7.79
CA CYS A 72 31.21 -12.98 8.95
C CYS A 72 31.78 -13.64 10.19
N ARG A 73 32.57 -12.89 10.98
CA ARG A 73 33.30 -13.39 12.15
C ARG A 73 34.21 -14.57 11.81
N GLY A 74 34.87 -14.50 10.65
CA GLY A 74 35.72 -15.56 10.14
C GLY A 74 34.99 -16.81 9.63
N GLN A 75 33.64 -16.84 9.65
CA GLN A 75 32.85 -17.91 9.02
C GLN A 75 32.39 -17.50 7.62
N PRO A 76 32.37 -18.43 6.65
CA PRO A 76 31.88 -18.13 5.30
C PRO A 76 30.40 -17.74 5.34
N ALA A 77 30.08 -16.61 4.73
CA ALA A 77 28.76 -16.03 4.80
C ALA A 77 27.91 -16.49 3.60
N LYS A 78 27.03 -17.45 3.87
CA LYS A 78 26.25 -18.21 2.88
C LYS A 78 24.99 -17.48 2.45
N TYR A 79 24.55 -17.70 1.20
CA TYR A 79 23.28 -17.23 0.65
C TYR A 79 23.06 -15.71 0.74
N MET A 80 24.15 -14.94 0.75
CA MET A 80 24.09 -13.48 0.70
C MET A 80 24.10 -12.99 -0.74
N ARG A 81 23.57 -11.79 -0.96
CA ARG A 81 23.44 -11.20 -2.28
C ARG A 81 24.33 -9.96 -2.44
N PRO A 82 25.61 -10.12 -2.78
CA PRO A 82 26.41 -8.99 -3.24
C PRO A 82 25.87 -8.48 -4.59
N TYR A 83 25.88 -7.17 -4.78
CA TYR A 83 25.52 -6.54 -6.04
C TYR A 83 26.36 -5.31 -6.33
N LEU A 84 26.40 -4.91 -7.60
CA LEU A 84 27.04 -3.70 -8.07
C LEU A 84 26.00 -2.60 -8.28
N ALA A 85 26.27 -1.42 -7.71
CA ALA A 85 25.44 -0.24 -7.82
C ALA A 85 26.21 0.90 -8.49
N SER A 86 25.52 1.72 -9.28
CA SER A 86 26.08 2.93 -9.88
C SER A 86 25.37 4.16 -9.35
N LYS A 87 26.14 5.22 -9.04
CA LYS A 87 25.58 6.52 -8.66
C LYS A 87 24.78 7.18 -9.78
N LYS A 88 25.02 6.81 -11.03
CA LYS A 88 24.29 7.30 -12.20
C LYS A 88 22.88 6.68 -12.30
N TRP A 89 22.74 5.44 -11.83
CA TRP A 89 21.50 4.67 -11.88
C TRP A 89 21.17 4.09 -10.49
N PRO A 90 20.78 4.94 -9.53
CA PRO A 90 20.61 4.53 -8.13
C PRO A 90 19.51 3.47 -7.93
N ASP A 91 18.58 3.35 -8.88
CA ASP A 91 17.47 2.39 -8.83
C ASP A 91 17.79 1.06 -9.55
N ALA A 92 18.95 0.94 -10.20
CA ALA A 92 19.33 -0.24 -10.97
C ALA A 92 20.49 -1.01 -10.30
N MET A 93 20.29 -2.32 -10.09
CA MET A 93 21.37 -3.24 -9.74
C MET A 93 22.04 -3.72 -11.02
N LEU A 94 23.30 -3.35 -11.22
CA LEU A 94 24.04 -3.62 -12.46
C LEU A 94 24.41 -5.10 -12.61
N ALA A 95 24.75 -5.75 -11.49
CA ALA A 95 25.00 -7.17 -11.41
C ALA A 95 24.67 -7.66 -10.01
N ILE A 96 24.14 -8.87 -9.87
CA ILE A 96 23.82 -9.50 -8.59
C ILE A 96 24.20 -10.98 -8.64
N ALA A 97 24.72 -11.50 -7.54
CA ALA A 97 25.06 -12.92 -7.39
C ALA A 97 24.57 -13.43 -6.04
N LEU A 98 24.50 -14.75 -5.89
CA LEU A 98 24.24 -15.41 -4.61
C LEU A 98 25.54 -16.08 -4.15
N THR A 99 25.91 -15.88 -2.89
CA THR A 99 27.10 -16.55 -2.33
C THR A 99 26.85 -18.04 -2.11
N GLN A 100 27.84 -18.86 -2.44
CA GLN A 100 27.81 -20.31 -2.24
C GLN A 100 28.02 -20.68 -0.77
N GLU A 101 28.05 -21.99 -0.47
CA GLU A 101 28.23 -22.48 0.90
C GLU A 101 29.59 -22.15 1.51
N ASP A 102 30.61 -21.93 0.68
CA ASP A 102 31.93 -21.49 1.08
C ASP A 102 32.06 -19.96 1.14
N GLY A 103 30.95 -19.24 0.94
CA GLY A 103 30.90 -17.78 0.91
C GLY A 103 31.43 -17.17 -0.40
N SER A 104 31.81 -17.99 -1.38
CA SER A 104 32.30 -17.50 -2.66
C SER A 104 31.19 -16.92 -3.53
N PHE A 105 31.53 -15.91 -4.33
CA PHE A 105 30.63 -15.32 -5.31
C PHE A 105 31.35 -15.02 -6.63
N ARG A 106 30.56 -14.94 -7.70
CA ARG A 106 31.03 -14.53 -9.03
C ARG A 106 29.97 -13.64 -9.66
N LEU A 107 30.31 -12.38 -9.85
CA LEU A 107 29.51 -11.37 -10.52
C LEU A 107 30.07 -11.17 -11.93
N ASN A 108 29.20 -11.29 -12.92
CA ASN A 108 29.53 -10.91 -14.28
C ASN A 108 28.89 -9.56 -14.56
N THR A 109 29.72 -8.59 -14.91
CA THR A 109 29.26 -7.23 -15.20
C THR A 109 28.65 -7.08 -16.60
N GLY A 110 28.77 -8.09 -17.47
CA GLY A 110 28.29 -8.04 -18.85
C GLY A 110 29.05 -7.03 -19.71
N SER A 111 28.55 -6.76 -20.92
CA SER A 111 29.15 -5.79 -21.86
C SER A 111 28.79 -4.33 -21.54
N PHE A 112 28.73 -3.96 -20.26
CA PHE A 112 28.41 -2.60 -19.86
C PHE A 112 29.65 -1.69 -19.99
N ASN A 113 29.71 -0.91 -21.06
CA ASN A 113 30.82 0.03 -21.34
C ASN A 113 30.89 1.24 -20.36
N GLU A 114 30.01 1.33 -19.34
CA GLU A 114 29.98 2.47 -18.40
C GLU A 114 31.02 2.35 -17.25
N PHE A 115 31.70 1.21 -17.12
CA PHE A 115 32.70 0.98 -16.08
C PHE A 115 34.05 1.67 -16.33
N GLU A 116 34.23 2.27 -17.50
CA GLU A 116 35.48 2.95 -17.89
C GLU A 116 35.61 4.36 -17.28
N THR A 117 34.50 4.98 -16.84
CA THR A 117 34.48 6.41 -16.48
C THR A 117 33.89 6.73 -15.10
N THR A 118 33.19 5.79 -14.46
CA THR A 118 32.53 6.04 -13.16
C THR A 118 32.92 5.01 -12.11
N PRO A 119 33.19 5.44 -10.86
CA PRO A 119 33.39 4.51 -9.76
C PRO A 119 32.07 3.80 -9.45
N ILE A 120 32.13 2.48 -9.32
CA ILE A 120 31.00 1.60 -9.01
C ILE A 120 31.09 1.26 -7.54
N ASP A 121 29.96 1.22 -6.86
CA ASP A 121 29.91 0.80 -5.47
C ASP A 121 29.56 -0.70 -5.42
N PHE A 122 30.37 -1.46 -4.70
CA PHE A 122 30.10 -2.85 -4.38
C PHE A 122 29.34 -2.90 -3.06
N GLU A 123 28.12 -3.46 -3.11
CA GLU A 123 27.17 -3.41 -2.02
C GLU A 123 26.75 -4.79 -1.56
N ILE A 124 26.67 -4.97 -0.24
CA ILE A 124 26.24 -6.21 0.39
C ILE A 124 25.20 -5.89 1.46
N ARG A 125 24.01 -6.49 1.32
CA ARG A 125 22.99 -6.51 2.37
C ARG A 125 23.15 -7.77 3.22
N HIS A 126 23.43 -7.59 4.51
CA HIS A 126 23.71 -8.71 5.42
C HIS A 126 23.10 -8.52 6.81
N GLN A 127 23.05 -9.62 7.56
CA GLN A 127 22.67 -9.64 8.98
C GLN A 127 23.85 -10.08 9.85
N CYS A 128 25.09 -9.87 9.40
CA CYS A 128 26.27 -10.11 10.24
C CYS A 128 26.33 -9.11 11.41
N GLU A 129 26.34 -9.58 12.65
CA GLU A 129 26.37 -8.73 13.86
C GLU A 129 27.75 -8.10 14.05
N THR A 130 27.77 -6.80 14.34
CA THR A 130 29.00 -5.99 14.46
C THR A 130 29.20 -5.56 15.91
N ALA A 131 30.42 -5.16 16.29
CA ALA A 131 30.73 -4.77 17.68
C ALA A 131 29.87 -3.60 18.21
N HIS A 132 29.27 -2.81 17.31
CA HIS A 132 28.51 -1.60 17.65
C HIS A 132 27.00 -1.72 17.39
N VAL A 133 26.51 -2.79 16.76
CA VAL A 133 25.08 -2.94 16.41
C VAL A 133 24.60 -4.36 16.73
N LYS A 134 23.72 -4.48 17.74
CA LYS A 134 23.02 -5.74 18.07
C LYS A 134 21.83 -5.95 17.14
N LEU A 135 21.71 -7.15 16.58
CA LEU A 135 20.59 -7.51 15.70
C LEU A 135 19.31 -7.72 16.52
N MET A 136 18.17 -7.30 15.96
CA MET A 136 16.86 -7.60 16.54
C MET A 136 16.49 -9.06 16.26
N THR A 137 16.22 -9.83 17.32
CA THR A 137 15.91 -11.26 17.25
C THR A 137 14.52 -11.61 16.71
N LYS A 138 13.68 -10.62 16.39
CA LYS A 138 12.25 -10.83 16.02
C LYS A 138 11.76 -10.07 14.78
N CYS A 139 12.63 -9.41 14.02
CA CYS A 139 12.24 -8.78 12.76
C CYS A 139 12.96 -9.45 11.59
N HIS A 140 12.21 -9.85 10.58
CA HIS A 140 12.74 -10.43 9.34
C HIS A 140 13.57 -9.43 8.50
N ILE A 141 13.68 -8.18 8.95
CA ILE A 141 14.34 -7.03 8.30
C ILE A 141 14.79 -6.09 9.44
N PRO A 142 16.09 -6.04 9.77
CA PRO A 142 16.95 -5.07 9.09
C PRO A 142 18.23 -5.69 8.53
N TYR A 143 18.51 -5.38 7.25
CA TYR A 143 19.80 -5.68 6.64
C TYR A 143 20.73 -4.49 6.86
N LEU A 144 21.92 -4.77 7.39
CA LEU A 144 23.06 -3.85 7.32
C LEU A 144 23.51 -3.77 5.86
N LEU A 145 23.74 -2.57 5.35
CA LEU A 145 24.34 -2.36 4.05
C LEU A 145 25.82 -2.00 4.23
N THR A 146 26.70 -2.88 3.77
CA THR A 146 28.13 -2.59 3.60
C THR A 146 28.34 -2.16 2.15
N SER A 147 28.91 -0.96 1.95
CA SER A 147 29.16 -0.40 0.62
C SER A 147 30.57 0.18 0.56
N PHE A 148 31.31 -0.16 -0.49
CA PHE A 148 32.61 0.43 -0.77
C PHE A 148 32.86 0.57 -2.28
N PRO A 149 33.57 1.62 -2.70
CA PRO A 149 33.84 1.85 -4.11
C PRO A 149 34.88 0.84 -4.61
N ILE A 150 34.61 0.25 -5.78
CA ILE A 150 35.55 -0.59 -6.51
C ILE A 150 35.90 0.07 -7.85
N ASN A 151 37.17 -0.07 -8.25
CA ASN A 151 37.67 0.43 -9.52
C ASN A 151 37.88 -0.74 -10.49
N LEU A 152 37.00 -0.81 -11.49
CA LEU A 152 37.00 -1.83 -12.54
C LEU A 152 37.64 -1.36 -13.86
N ILE A 153 38.18 -0.13 -13.90
CA ILE A 153 38.78 0.44 -15.11
C ILE A 153 39.95 -0.43 -15.58
N ASN A 154 39.93 -0.83 -16.86
CA ASN A 154 40.94 -1.67 -17.52
C ASN A 154 41.21 -3.03 -16.85
N LYS A 155 40.24 -3.57 -16.11
CA LYS A 155 40.36 -4.91 -15.49
C LYS A 155 39.40 -5.88 -16.16
N THR A 156 39.89 -7.07 -16.47
CA THR A 156 39.05 -8.21 -16.90
C THR A 156 38.62 -9.08 -15.73
N HIS A 157 39.40 -9.05 -14.64
CA HIS A 157 39.13 -9.78 -13.41
C HIS A 157 39.42 -8.92 -12.17
N TYR A 158 38.53 -8.98 -11.17
CA TYR A 158 38.69 -8.32 -9.89
C TYR A 158 38.33 -9.29 -8.77
N GLU A 159 39.28 -9.57 -7.88
CA GLU A 159 39.09 -10.48 -6.75
C GLU A 159 39.02 -9.70 -5.44
N VAL A 160 38.03 -9.98 -4.60
CA VAL A 160 37.85 -9.28 -3.32
C VAL A 160 37.28 -10.16 -2.22
N ASP A 161 38.05 -10.34 -1.16
CA ASP A 161 37.59 -10.98 0.07
C ASP A 161 37.17 -9.92 1.08
N VAL A 162 35.98 -10.10 1.67
CA VAL A 162 35.38 -9.11 2.57
C VAL A 162 34.98 -9.75 3.89
N GLU A 163 35.56 -9.23 4.99
CA GLU A 163 35.11 -9.54 6.34
C GLU A 163 34.06 -8.50 6.77
N LEU A 164 32.79 -8.93 6.78
CA LEU A 164 31.65 -8.07 7.10
C LEU A 164 31.65 -7.59 8.54
N HIS A 165 32.28 -8.32 9.46
CA HIS A 165 32.35 -7.90 10.85
C HIS A 165 33.30 -6.71 11.06
N ALA A 166 34.37 -6.61 10.25
CA ALA A 166 35.44 -5.63 10.42
C ALA A 166 35.21 -4.31 9.65
N THR A 167 34.22 -4.27 8.74
CA THR A 167 34.08 -3.16 7.80
C THR A 167 33.29 -2.00 8.43
N SER A 168 33.95 -0.91 8.82
CA SER A 168 33.35 0.16 9.65
C SER A 168 32.34 1.11 8.97
N LYS A 169 31.96 0.88 7.69
CA LYS A 169 31.02 1.73 6.95
C LYS A 169 29.69 1.03 6.75
N TYR A 170 28.76 1.25 7.68
CA TYR A 170 27.39 0.75 7.60
C TYR A 170 26.44 1.89 7.27
N THR A 171 25.61 1.68 6.27
CA THR A 171 24.43 2.52 6.04
C THR A 171 23.22 1.66 6.38
N TYR A 172 22.28 2.18 7.17
CA TYR A 172 21.01 1.48 7.30
C TYR A 172 20.31 1.60 5.96
N SER A 173 20.09 0.47 5.28
CA SER A 173 19.11 0.41 4.21
C SER A 173 17.74 0.51 4.87
N ALA A 174 17.38 1.72 5.34
CA ALA A 174 15.98 2.09 5.36
C ALA A 174 15.51 1.80 3.95
N ALA A 175 14.52 0.90 3.79
CA ALA A 175 13.78 0.84 2.55
C ALA A 175 13.47 2.30 2.24
N ASN A 176 14.12 2.86 1.20
CA ASN A 176 13.85 4.19 0.73
C ASN A 176 12.35 4.16 0.56
N SER A 177 11.62 4.79 1.48
CA SER A 177 10.19 4.86 1.43
C SER A 177 9.97 5.62 0.15
N SER A 178 9.71 4.90 -0.92
CA SER A 178 9.60 5.44 -2.24
C SER A 178 8.55 6.51 -2.11
N LEU A 179 9.00 7.75 -2.24
CA LEU A 179 8.21 8.95 -2.17
C LEU A 179 7.12 8.75 -3.22
N MET A 180 5.93 8.26 -2.81
CA MET A 180 4.82 8.07 -3.71
C MET A 180 4.34 9.46 -4.08
N ARG A 181 4.90 10.00 -5.15
CA ARG A 181 4.46 11.23 -5.81
C ARG A 181 3.11 10.91 -6.45
N LEU A 182 2.05 10.98 -5.64
CA LEU A 182 0.75 10.51 -6.10
C LEU A 182 0.21 11.38 -7.24
N LEU A 183 0.58 12.66 -7.31
CA LEU A 183 0.26 13.62 -8.37
C LEU A 183 1.34 14.72 -8.39
N ALA A 184 1.60 15.36 -9.55
CA ALA A 184 2.61 16.42 -9.70
C ALA A 184 2.45 17.62 -8.72
N PHE A 185 1.31 17.73 -8.04
CA PHE A 185 0.93 18.83 -7.15
C PHE A 185 0.78 18.43 -5.67
N ILE A 186 0.83 17.14 -5.33
CA ILE A 186 0.67 16.65 -3.95
C ILE A 186 1.89 15.82 -3.58
N ARG A 187 2.66 16.30 -2.60
CA ARG A 187 3.81 15.60 -2.04
C ARG A 187 3.56 15.33 -0.57
N ILE A 188 3.30 14.08 -0.23
CA ILE A 188 3.06 13.64 1.14
C ILE A 188 4.40 13.23 1.73
N GLU A 189 4.94 14.03 2.65
CA GLU A 189 6.12 13.68 3.43
C GLU A 189 5.68 13.22 4.82
N GLU A 190 6.63 12.71 5.60
CA GLU A 190 6.35 12.07 6.89
C GLU A 190 5.84 13.08 7.93
N ARG A 191 6.41 14.28 7.93
CA ARG A 191 6.05 15.36 8.87
C ARG A 191 4.95 16.26 8.31
N GLU A 192 5.04 16.57 7.02
CA GLU A 192 4.23 17.60 6.37
C GLU A 192 3.75 17.09 5.01
N THR A 193 2.53 17.48 4.64
CA THR A 193 1.97 17.26 3.31
C THR A 193 2.04 18.59 2.57
N SER A 194 2.71 18.60 1.43
CA SER A 194 2.74 19.75 0.53
C SER A 194 1.65 19.62 -0.53
N ILE A 195 0.72 20.58 -0.56
CA ILE A 195 -0.33 20.70 -1.57
C ILE A 195 -0.09 22.00 -2.32
N CYS A 196 0.20 21.92 -3.62
CA CYS A 196 0.47 23.09 -4.48
C CYS A 196 1.53 24.05 -3.89
N GLY A 197 2.57 23.51 -3.24
CA GLY A 197 3.65 24.28 -2.62
C GLY A 197 3.38 24.74 -1.18
N ILE A 198 2.16 24.64 -0.68
CA ILE A 198 1.82 24.96 0.73
C ILE A 198 2.13 23.73 1.58
N ARG A 199 3.00 23.86 2.58
CA ARG A 199 3.33 22.78 3.52
C ARG A 199 2.38 22.82 4.72
N ILE A 200 1.65 21.72 4.92
CA ILE A 200 0.70 21.56 6.01
C ILE A 200 1.18 20.42 6.91
N PRO A 201 1.32 20.63 8.23
CA PRO A 201 1.70 19.54 9.13
C PRO A 201 0.64 18.43 9.15
N ASN A 202 1.09 17.17 9.16
CA ASN A 202 0.20 16.01 9.00
C ASN A 202 -0.79 15.84 10.16
N LYS A 203 -0.44 16.28 11.38
CA LYS A 203 -1.30 16.16 12.56
C LYS A 203 -2.64 16.91 12.40
N PRO A 204 -2.68 18.24 12.22
CA PRO A 204 -3.95 18.95 12.05
C PRO A 204 -4.67 18.53 10.78
N LEU A 205 -3.96 18.17 9.71
CA LEU A 205 -4.58 17.65 8.49
C LEU A 205 -5.32 16.33 8.75
N ALA A 206 -4.70 15.39 9.46
CA ALA A 206 -5.33 14.13 9.86
C ALA A 206 -6.55 14.36 10.77
N VAL A 207 -6.50 15.33 11.69
CA VAL A 207 -7.64 15.70 12.55
C VAL A 207 -8.79 16.25 11.71
N LEU A 208 -8.52 17.19 10.80
CA LEU A 208 -9.55 17.79 9.96
C LEU A 208 -10.22 16.75 9.05
N LEU A 209 -9.42 15.89 8.41
CA LEU A 209 -9.93 14.82 7.56
C LEU A 209 -10.70 13.77 8.36
N ALA A 210 -10.25 13.43 9.57
CA ALA A 210 -10.98 12.52 10.46
C ALA A 210 -12.31 13.12 10.93
N LEU A 211 -12.38 14.42 11.23
CA LEU A 211 -13.64 15.11 11.58
C LEU A 211 -14.60 15.16 10.39
N PHE A 212 -14.08 15.47 9.20
CA PHE A 212 -14.87 15.46 7.98
C PHE A 212 -15.45 14.06 7.70
N GLN A 213 -14.61 13.01 7.75
CA GLN A 213 -15.05 11.64 7.54
C GLN A 213 -16.03 11.17 8.62
N LEU A 214 -15.82 11.57 9.88
CA LEU A 214 -16.75 11.28 10.97
C LEU A 214 -18.12 11.93 10.72
N SER A 215 -18.16 13.16 10.20
CA SER A 215 -19.42 13.82 9.86
C SER A 215 -20.21 13.07 8.78
N ILE A 216 -19.51 12.54 7.77
CA ILE A 216 -20.09 11.69 6.71
C ILE A 216 -20.63 10.39 7.32
N CYS A 217 -19.85 9.73 8.18
CA CYS A 217 -20.29 8.50 8.85
C CYS A 217 -21.51 8.73 9.76
N ILE A 218 -21.56 9.84 10.50
CA ILE A 218 -22.73 10.21 11.32
C ILE A 218 -23.94 10.47 10.43
N ALA A 219 -23.80 11.19 9.31
CA ALA A 219 -24.89 11.42 8.38
C ALA A 219 -25.43 10.09 7.82
N SER A 220 -24.55 9.17 7.41
CA SER A 220 -24.95 7.85 6.91
C SER A 220 -25.61 6.99 8.00
N PHE A 221 -25.10 7.02 9.23
CA PHE A 221 -25.73 6.34 10.36
C PHE A 221 -27.15 6.88 10.64
N LEU A 222 -27.35 8.20 10.53
CA LEU A 222 -28.68 8.80 10.63
C LEU A 222 -29.62 8.37 9.49
N GLN A 223 -29.11 8.09 8.28
CA GLN A 223 -29.92 7.50 7.20
C GLN A 223 -30.49 6.15 7.62
N HIS A 224 -29.65 5.30 8.22
CA HIS A 224 -30.08 3.98 8.70
C HIS A 224 -31.08 4.06 9.85
N ILE A 225 -30.84 4.92 10.85
CA ILE A 225 -31.79 5.13 11.96
C ILE A 225 -33.13 5.61 11.43
N TYR A 226 -33.13 6.59 10.52
CA TYR A 226 -34.35 7.13 9.95
C TYR A 226 -35.13 6.08 9.14
N SER A 227 -34.42 5.32 8.30
CA SER A 227 -34.99 4.22 7.53
C SER A 227 -35.63 3.16 8.44
N LEU A 228 -34.93 2.77 9.51
CA LEU A 228 -35.41 1.78 10.46
C LEU A 228 -36.67 2.27 11.17
N HIS A 229 -36.67 3.52 11.64
CA HIS A 229 -37.79 4.09 12.40
C HIS A 229 -39.06 4.27 11.56
N LYS A 230 -38.92 4.70 10.30
CA LYS A 230 -40.08 5.02 9.45
C LYS A 230 -40.56 3.87 8.59
N HIS A 231 -39.65 3.03 8.11
CA HIS A 231 -39.94 2.01 7.10
C HIS A 231 -39.72 0.58 7.60
N ASN A 232 -39.26 0.39 8.85
CA ASN A 232 -38.91 -0.92 9.44
C ASN A 232 -37.91 -1.72 8.56
N ARG A 233 -37.08 -1.01 7.80
CA ARG A 233 -36.03 -1.56 6.92
C ARG A 233 -34.72 -0.87 7.27
N ILE A 234 -33.61 -1.61 7.27
CA ILE A 234 -32.30 -1.07 7.67
C ILE A 234 -31.82 0.04 6.74
N PHE A 235 -32.04 -0.10 5.43
CA PHE A 235 -31.71 0.94 4.47
C PHE A 235 -32.64 0.88 3.26
N LEU A 236 -33.69 1.70 3.27
CA LEU A 236 -34.56 1.85 2.12
C LEU A 236 -34.07 3.02 1.27
N CYS A 237 -33.30 2.71 0.22
CA CYS A 237 -32.92 3.69 -0.79
C CYS A 237 -33.65 3.42 -2.10
N ASN A 238 -34.37 4.43 -2.57
CA ASN A 238 -34.90 4.50 -3.92
C ASN A 238 -34.26 5.69 -4.62
N SER A 239 -33.48 5.42 -5.67
CA SER A 239 -32.75 6.43 -6.43
C SER A 239 -33.60 7.06 -7.55
N ASN A 240 -34.75 6.46 -7.87
CA ASN A 240 -35.66 6.89 -8.91
C ASN A 240 -36.69 7.89 -8.34
N ILE A 241 -36.23 9.09 -7.99
CA ILE A 241 -37.07 10.16 -7.43
C ILE A 241 -36.98 11.43 -8.28
N THR A 242 -38.15 11.97 -8.63
CA THR A 242 -38.26 13.26 -9.33
C THR A 242 -37.99 14.41 -8.36
N MET A 243 -36.91 15.16 -8.60
CA MET A 243 -36.42 16.24 -7.72
C MET A 243 -37.40 17.39 -7.44
N ARG A 244 -38.52 17.48 -8.18
CA ARG A 244 -39.45 18.62 -8.12
C ARG A 244 -40.59 18.44 -7.11
N THR A 245 -40.82 17.22 -6.61
CA THR A 245 -42.00 16.87 -5.78
C THR A 245 -41.67 16.14 -4.49
N ALA A 246 -40.41 15.78 -4.26
CA ALA A 246 -40.03 14.97 -3.12
C ALA A 246 -39.69 15.81 -1.87
N ASN A 247 -40.14 15.33 -0.71
CA ASN A 247 -39.78 15.91 0.58
C ASN A 247 -38.28 15.72 0.87
N PHE A 248 -37.70 16.60 1.69
CA PHE A 248 -36.29 16.53 2.09
C PHE A 248 -35.88 15.15 2.63
N SER A 249 -36.73 14.50 3.42
CA SER A 249 -36.45 13.16 3.95
C SER A 249 -36.36 12.08 2.87
N THR A 250 -37.13 12.23 1.79
CA THR A 250 -37.12 11.31 0.66
C THR A 250 -35.84 11.51 -0.16
N HIS A 251 -35.39 12.76 -0.33
CA HIS A 251 -34.07 13.07 -0.89
C HIS A 251 -32.92 12.54 -0.04
N PHE A 252 -33.03 12.62 1.28
CA PHE A 252 -32.00 12.12 2.19
C PHE A 252 -31.82 10.61 2.10
N LEU A 253 -32.88 9.84 1.82
CA LEU A 253 -32.80 8.39 1.61
C LEU A 253 -32.50 7.98 0.16
N ALA A 254 -32.58 8.91 -0.80
CA ALA A 254 -32.39 8.64 -2.22
C ALA A 254 -30.93 8.36 -2.62
N HIS A 255 -30.00 8.74 -1.74
CA HIS A 255 -28.58 8.78 -2.03
C HIS A 255 -27.82 8.02 -0.95
N ASP A 256 -26.71 7.39 -1.34
CA ASP A 256 -25.80 6.82 -0.36
C ASP A 256 -24.64 7.78 -0.08
N ILE A 257 -24.70 8.39 1.10
CA ILE A 257 -23.77 9.46 1.49
C ILE A 257 -22.39 8.90 1.79
N ILE A 258 -22.27 7.68 2.33
CA ILE A 258 -20.96 7.15 2.69
C ILE A 258 -20.15 6.89 1.43
N ILE A 259 -20.69 6.15 0.46
CA ILE A 259 -19.96 5.84 -0.78
C ILE A 259 -20.00 6.95 -1.85
N PHE A 260 -20.59 8.11 -1.52
CA PHE A 260 -20.79 9.23 -2.45
C PHE A 260 -21.59 8.87 -3.70
N ASP A 261 -22.57 7.97 -3.57
CA ASP A 261 -23.46 7.57 -4.66
C ASP A 261 -24.74 8.41 -4.63
N PHE A 262 -24.69 9.53 -5.34
CA PHE A 262 -25.82 10.45 -5.52
C PHE A 262 -26.64 10.11 -6.77
N GLY A 263 -26.81 8.81 -7.05
CA GLY A 263 -27.53 8.32 -8.24
C GLY A 263 -26.62 8.00 -9.43
N LEU A 264 -25.30 7.88 -9.20
CA LEU A 264 -24.36 7.44 -10.23
C LEU A 264 -24.70 6.03 -10.66
N MET A 265 -24.92 5.15 -9.67
CA MET A 265 -25.13 3.73 -9.91
C MET A 265 -26.49 3.47 -10.55
N HIS A 266 -27.50 4.29 -10.24
CA HIS A 266 -28.77 4.28 -10.95
C HIS A 266 -28.59 4.53 -12.46
N ARG A 267 -27.83 5.58 -12.81
CA ARG A 267 -27.57 5.95 -14.21
C ARG A 267 -26.69 4.92 -14.93
N VAL A 268 -25.72 4.35 -14.24
CA VAL A 268 -24.71 3.45 -14.83
C VAL A 268 -25.16 1.99 -14.89
N LEU A 269 -25.83 1.49 -13.85
CA LEU A 269 -26.28 0.11 -13.74
C LEU A 269 -27.77 -0.08 -14.07
N GLY A 270 -28.55 1.01 -14.14
CA GLY A 270 -29.99 0.96 -14.38
C GLY A 270 -30.81 0.45 -13.18
N THR A 271 -30.23 0.40 -11.99
CA THR A 271 -30.89 -0.10 -10.78
C THR A 271 -31.76 0.98 -10.15
N ASN A 272 -33.01 0.69 -9.79
CA ASN A 272 -33.88 1.67 -9.12
C ASN A 272 -33.47 1.94 -7.66
N GLU A 273 -32.64 1.08 -7.08
CA GLU A 273 -32.18 1.15 -5.71
C GLU A 273 -30.69 1.50 -5.63
N CYS A 274 -30.25 2.05 -4.49
CA CYS A 274 -28.81 2.23 -4.23
C CYS A 274 -28.10 0.88 -4.20
N VAL A 275 -26.81 0.86 -4.54
CA VAL A 275 -25.99 -0.35 -4.52
C VAL A 275 -25.97 -1.03 -3.14
N ALA A 276 -26.05 -0.29 -2.04
CA ALA A 276 -26.16 -0.89 -0.71
C ALA A 276 -27.41 -1.75 -0.59
N ASN A 277 -28.55 -1.16 -0.93
CA ASN A 277 -29.82 -1.82 -0.75
C ASN A 277 -29.92 -3.03 -1.69
N TYR A 278 -29.39 -2.89 -2.90
CA TYR A 278 -29.36 -3.94 -3.91
C TYR A 278 -28.50 -5.16 -3.51
N LEU A 279 -27.33 -4.95 -2.92
CA LEU A 279 -26.41 -6.06 -2.60
C LEU A 279 -26.83 -6.83 -1.35
N ASP A 280 -27.17 -6.13 -0.28
CA ASP A 280 -27.35 -6.74 1.03
C ASP A 280 -28.44 -6.09 1.88
N GLY A 281 -29.28 -5.22 1.29
CA GLY A 281 -30.29 -4.44 2.03
C GLY A 281 -29.68 -3.38 2.97
N GLY A 282 -28.38 -3.08 2.83
CA GLY A 282 -27.65 -2.10 3.63
C GLY A 282 -27.21 -2.57 5.02
N TYR A 283 -27.23 -3.87 5.33
CA TYR A 283 -26.83 -4.41 6.64
C TYR A 283 -25.33 -4.23 6.90
N MET A 284 -24.49 -4.57 5.93
CA MET A 284 -23.04 -4.39 5.93
C MET A 284 -22.69 -2.91 6.05
N ARG A 285 -23.42 -2.02 5.37
CA ARG A 285 -23.19 -0.56 5.51
C ARG A 285 -23.56 -0.06 6.90
N PHE A 286 -24.66 -0.54 7.47
CA PHE A 286 -25.03 -0.20 8.83
C PHE A 286 -23.96 -0.64 9.84
N ALA A 287 -23.52 -1.91 9.79
CA ALA A 287 -22.44 -2.41 10.66
C ALA A 287 -21.14 -1.62 10.46
N TRP A 288 -20.78 -1.36 9.20
CA TRP A 288 -19.60 -0.57 8.84
C TRP A 288 -19.65 0.85 9.40
N THR A 289 -20.79 1.54 9.34
CA THR A 289 -20.91 2.91 9.86
C THR A 289 -20.66 2.96 11.36
N ILE A 290 -21.06 1.93 12.12
CA ILE A 290 -20.80 1.83 13.56
C ILE A 290 -19.30 1.60 13.81
N GLU A 291 -18.70 0.62 13.15
CA GLU A 291 -17.28 0.28 13.30
C GLU A 291 -16.37 1.44 12.87
N GLN A 292 -16.68 2.10 11.75
CA GLN A 292 -15.91 3.24 11.26
C GLN A 292 -16.07 4.46 12.17
N SER A 293 -17.29 4.76 12.65
CA SER A 293 -17.51 5.89 13.58
C SER A 293 -16.76 5.69 14.89
N THR A 294 -16.77 4.47 15.43
CA THR A 294 -16.03 4.14 16.65
C THR A 294 -14.52 4.21 16.43
N ALA A 295 -14.00 3.65 15.33
CA ALA A 295 -12.59 3.73 14.97
C ALA A 295 -12.09 5.17 14.77
N LEU A 296 -12.86 6.01 14.10
CA LEU A 296 -12.56 7.44 13.90
C LEU A 296 -12.60 8.22 15.21
N THR A 297 -13.58 7.94 16.09
CA THR A 297 -13.67 8.59 17.41
C THR A 297 -12.45 8.26 18.26
N ILE A 298 -12.06 6.98 18.32
CA ILE A 298 -10.84 6.54 19.02
C ILE A 298 -9.60 7.22 18.44
N SER A 299 -9.51 7.31 17.11
CA SER A 299 -8.38 7.95 16.42
C SER A 299 -8.32 9.45 16.70
N LEU A 300 -9.47 10.15 16.73
CA LEU A 300 -9.55 11.56 17.09
C LEU A 300 -9.10 11.81 18.53
N VAL A 301 -9.53 10.96 19.48
CA VAL A 301 -9.07 11.03 20.87
C VAL A 301 -7.56 10.80 20.96
N SER A 302 -7.01 9.87 20.18
CA SER A 302 -5.55 9.68 20.10
C SER A 302 -4.83 10.90 19.52
N LEU A 303 -5.34 11.48 18.44
CA LEU A 303 -4.72 12.64 17.78
C LEU A 303 -4.76 13.90 18.66
N LEU A 304 -5.86 14.13 19.35
CA LEU A 304 -6.08 15.34 20.16
C LEU A 304 -5.53 15.22 21.58
N CYS A 305 -5.85 14.12 22.27
CA CYS A 305 -5.69 14.02 23.72
C CYS A 305 -4.52 13.13 24.15
N VAL A 306 -4.18 12.07 23.41
CA VAL A 306 -3.27 11.03 23.89
C VAL A 306 -2.12 10.75 22.94
N ALA A 307 -0.92 11.22 23.31
CA ALA A 307 0.28 10.99 22.50
C ALA A 307 0.75 9.52 22.54
N LYS A 308 0.79 8.87 23.71
CA LYS A 308 1.51 7.59 23.90
C LYS A 308 0.57 6.52 24.48
N PRO A 309 -0.39 6.07 23.68
CA PRO A 309 -0.09 4.84 22.96
C PRO A 309 -0.38 4.91 21.45
N LEU A 310 0.60 4.51 20.64
CA LEU A 310 0.45 4.51 19.18
C LEU A 310 -0.52 3.42 18.69
N TRP A 311 -0.71 2.35 19.47
CA TRP A 311 -1.67 1.30 19.11
C TRP A 311 -3.09 1.83 18.96
N LEU A 312 -3.42 2.95 19.61
CA LEU A 312 -4.77 3.52 19.60
C LEU A 312 -5.16 4.07 18.22
N LEU A 313 -4.17 4.34 17.35
CA LEU A 313 -4.41 4.75 15.96
C LEU A 313 -4.69 3.58 15.01
N TRP A 314 -4.40 2.33 15.43
CA TRP A 314 -4.53 1.16 14.55
C TRP A 314 -5.96 0.90 14.07
N PRO A 315 -7.01 0.97 14.91
CA PRO A 315 -8.37 0.77 14.42
C PRO A 315 -8.73 1.74 13.30
N GLY A 316 -8.37 3.02 13.45
CA GLY A 316 -8.61 4.03 12.40
C GLY A 316 -7.79 3.76 11.14
N LEU A 317 -6.51 3.40 11.27
CA LEU A 317 -5.66 3.05 10.13
C LEU A 317 -6.23 1.86 9.34
N LEU A 318 -6.60 0.79 10.04
CA LEU A 318 -7.15 -0.42 9.41
C LEU A 318 -8.49 -0.12 8.74
N MET A 319 -9.41 0.51 9.46
CA MET A 319 -10.75 0.79 8.92
C MET A 319 -10.74 1.83 7.79
N GLN A 320 -9.88 2.83 7.86
CA GLN A 320 -9.73 3.82 6.78
C GLN A 320 -9.07 3.20 5.52
N SER A 321 -8.11 2.29 5.71
CA SER A 321 -7.48 1.55 4.61
C SER A 321 -8.46 0.62 3.92
N SER A 322 -9.22 -0.16 4.70
CA SER A 322 -10.26 -1.04 4.17
C SER A 322 -11.38 -0.25 3.50
N TYR A 323 -11.71 0.95 4.00
CA TYR A 323 -12.67 1.83 3.35
C TYR A 323 -12.24 2.26 1.95
N THR A 324 -10.98 2.71 1.85
CA THR A 324 -10.38 3.14 0.58
C THR A 324 -10.25 1.99 -0.41
N LEU A 325 -9.87 0.79 0.06
CA LEU A 325 -9.84 -0.42 -0.75
C LEU A 325 -11.22 -0.83 -1.22
N GLY A 326 -12.24 -0.80 -0.36
CA GLY A 326 -13.62 -1.11 -0.71
C GLY A 326 -14.16 -0.18 -1.80
N LEU A 327 -13.91 1.12 -1.70
CA LEU A 327 -14.26 2.08 -2.75
C LEU A 327 -13.50 1.83 -4.05
N SER A 328 -12.24 1.39 -3.98
CA SER A 328 -11.42 1.06 -5.16
C SER A 328 -11.94 -0.18 -5.87
N VAL A 329 -12.33 -1.22 -5.13
CA VAL A 329 -12.95 -2.43 -5.69
C VAL A 329 -14.29 -2.09 -6.33
N LEU A 330 -15.12 -1.28 -5.68
CA LEU A 330 -16.39 -0.82 -6.25
C LEU A 330 -16.18 -0.01 -7.53
N THR A 331 -15.21 0.93 -7.52
CA THR A 331 -14.85 1.72 -8.70
C THR A 331 -14.38 0.82 -9.83
N MET A 332 -13.52 -0.16 -9.54
CA MET A 332 -13.00 -1.10 -10.53
C MET A 332 -14.11 -2.00 -11.11
N ALA A 333 -15.02 -2.50 -10.27
CA ALA A 333 -16.14 -3.33 -10.71
C ALA A 333 -17.12 -2.55 -11.60
N THR A 334 -17.30 -1.25 -11.34
CA THR A 334 -18.22 -0.39 -12.09
C THR A 334 -17.55 0.36 -13.25
N ALA A 335 -16.21 0.34 -13.32
CA ALA A 335 -15.43 1.05 -14.33
C ALA A 335 -15.86 0.75 -15.78
N PRO A 336 -16.12 -0.51 -16.20
CA PRO A 336 -16.55 -0.78 -17.57
C PRO A 336 -17.86 -0.07 -17.91
N LYS A 337 -18.81 -0.04 -16.97
CA LYS A 337 -20.12 0.60 -17.14
C LYS A 337 -20.05 2.12 -17.08
N ILE A 338 -19.18 2.65 -16.22
CA ILE A 338 -18.87 4.09 -16.19
C ILE A 338 -18.26 4.52 -17.53
N LEU A 339 -17.32 3.75 -18.09
CA LEU A 339 -16.71 4.03 -19.39
C LEU A 339 -17.74 3.98 -20.53
N GLU A 340 -18.64 3.01 -20.51
CA GLU A 340 -19.77 2.92 -21.46
C GLU A 340 -20.67 4.15 -21.38
N ALA A 341 -21.02 4.59 -20.17
CA ALA A 341 -21.84 5.79 -19.95
C ALA A 341 -21.12 7.08 -20.37
N LEU A 342 -19.82 7.19 -20.13
CA LEU A 342 -19.00 8.34 -20.54
C LEU A 342 -18.69 8.36 -22.03
N GLY A 343 -18.70 7.20 -22.70
CA GLY A 343 -18.54 7.09 -24.16
C GLY A 343 -19.79 7.48 -24.95
N GLY A 344 -20.93 7.65 -24.27
CA GLY A 344 -22.19 8.13 -24.84
C GLY A 344 -22.31 9.66 -24.85
N VAL A 345 -23.55 10.16 -24.84
CA VAL A 345 -23.83 11.60 -24.70
C VAL A 345 -23.62 11.99 -23.23
N ILE A 346 -22.61 12.82 -22.98
CA ILE A 346 -22.29 13.27 -21.62
C ILE A 346 -23.22 14.41 -21.23
N ASP A 347 -24.18 14.11 -20.35
CA ASP A 347 -25.01 15.12 -19.70
C ASP A 347 -24.24 15.83 -18.56
N LEU A 348 -24.50 17.12 -18.35
CA LEU A 348 -23.92 17.91 -17.25
C LEU A 348 -24.23 17.29 -15.87
N GLU A 349 -25.43 16.73 -15.70
CA GLU A 349 -25.85 16.07 -14.47
C GLU A 349 -25.00 14.82 -14.18
N LEU A 350 -24.76 13.98 -15.20
CA LEU A 350 -23.90 12.80 -15.07
C LEU A 350 -22.46 13.20 -14.73
N ALA A 351 -21.93 14.25 -15.38
CA ALA A 351 -20.60 14.77 -15.09
C ALA A 351 -20.46 15.28 -13.64
N LEU A 352 -21.47 15.97 -13.12
CA LEU A 352 -21.49 16.45 -11.73
C LEU A 352 -21.53 15.30 -10.72
N ILE A 353 -22.40 14.32 -10.93
CA ILE A 353 -22.52 13.16 -10.05
C ILE A 353 -21.22 12.34 -10.06
N PHE A 354 -20.64 12.12 -11.24
CA PHE A 354 -19.34 11.46 -11.38
C PHE A 354 -18.22 12.24 -10.69
N PHE A 355 -18.19 13.56 -10.83
CA PHE A 355 -17.21 14.40 -10.15
C PHE A 355 -17.30 14.28 -8.61
N VAL A 356 -18.51 14.29 -8.05
CA VAL A 356 -18.72 14.10 -6.59
C VAL A 356 -18.20 12.74 -6.13
N TYR A 357 -18.47 11.68 -6.90
CA TYR A 357 -17.95 10.34 -6.62
C TYR A 357 -16.41 10.32 -6.65
N CYS A 358 -15.78 10.85 -7.70
CA CYS A 358 -14.33 10.95 -7.82
C CYS A 358 -13.71 11.81 -6.70
N PHE A 359 -14.35 12.91 -6.32
CA PHE A 359 -13.90 13.75 -5.22
C PHE A 359 -13.90 12.98 -3.89
N GLY A 360 -14.98 12.25 -3.59
CA GLY A 360 -15.07 11.38 -2.41
C GLY A 360 -14.00 10.29 -2.41
N PHE A 361 -13.78 9.64 -3.56
CA PHE A 361 -12.75 8.63 -3.76
C PHE A 361 -11.33 9.17 -3.48
N VAL A 362 -10.96 10.28 -4.13
CA VAL A 362 -9.63 10.90 -3.97
C VAL A 362 -9.42 11.41 -2.55
N THR A 363 -10.43 12.02 -1.94
CA THR A 363 -10.34 12.53 -0.56
C THR A 363 -10.07 11.40 0.44
N ASN A 364 -10.70 10.24 0.25
CA ASN A 364 -10.46 9.06 1.09
C ASN A 364 -9.05 8.51 0.95
N TRP A 365 -8.52 8.45 -0.28
CA TRP A 365 -7.12 8.10 -0.52
C TRP A 365 -6.14 9.06 0.15
N ILE A 366 -6.36 10.37 -0.02
CA ILE A 366 -5.52 11.41 0.62
C ILE A 366 -5.54 11.24 2.15
N PHE A 367 -6.72 11.05 2.73
CA PHE A 367 -6.84 10.84 4.18
C PHE A 367 -6.09 9.60 4.64
N THR A 368 -6.22 8.47 3.94
CA THR A 368 -5.48 7.25 4.23
C THR A 368 -3.98 7.50 4.20
N PHE A 369 -3.45 8.10 3.14
CA PHE A 369 -2.02 8.38 3.07
C PHE A 369 -1.54 9.32 4.16
N VAL A 370 -2.25 10.41 4.44
CA VAL A 370 -1.88 11.35 5.52
C VAL A 370 -1.86 10.64 6.88
N LEU A 371 -2.86 9.79 7.14
CA LEU A 371 -2.97 9.05 8.40
C LEU A 371 -1.84 8.03 8.56
N TRP A 372 -1.49 7.30 7.50
CA TRP A 372 -0.31 6.44 7.45
C TRP A 372 0.96 7.30 7.63
N HIS A 373 1.26 8.28 6.81
CA HIS A 373 2.50 9.07 6.97
C HIS A 373 2.66 9.67 8.38
N TYR A 374 1.57 10.14 9.00
CA TYR A 374 1.59 10.59 10.39
C TYR A 374 1.95 9.48 11.39
N TYR A 375 1.38 8.28 11.28
CA TYR A 375 1.73 7.16 12.15
C TYR A 375 3.19 6.77 12.01
N TRP A 376 3.74 6.71 10.78
CA TRP A 376 5.11 6.24 10.54
C TRP A 376 6.11 7.25 11.09
N HIS A 377 5.78 8.53 10.99
CA HIS A 377 6.54 9.60 11.64
C HIS A 377 6.53 9.45 13.17
N ARG A 378 5.36 9.18 13.77
CA ARG A 378 5.21 8.98 15.22
C ARG A 378 5.94 7.73 15.72
N GLU A 379 5.85 6.62 15.01
CA GLU A 379 6.50 5.36 15.37
C GLU A 379 8.02 5.52 15.36
N ARG A 380 8.59 6.16 14.33
CA ARG A 380 10.03 6.46 14.31
C ARG A 380 10.47 7.36 15.44
N LYS A 381 9.69 8.40 15.74
CA LYS A 381 9.99 9.27 16.89
C LYS A 381 9.99 8.47 18.20
N PHE A 382 9.01 7.58 18.37
CA PHE A 382 8.93 6.71 19.55
C PHE A 382 10.11 5.75 19.64
N GLN A 383 10.51 5.10 18.54
CA GLN A 383 11.67 4.22 18.50
C GLN A 383 13.00 4.97 18.71
N ALA A 384 13.10 6.22 18.25
CA ALA A 384 14.24 7.09 18.52
C ALA A 384 14.34 7.49 20.01
N GLU A 385 13.20 7.81 20.65
CA GLU A 385 13.14 8.07 22.10
C GLU A 385 13.54 6.85 22.94
N LEU A 386 13.33 5.63 22.43
CA LEU A 386 13.77 4.38 23.04
C LEU A 386 15.25 4.03 22.76
N GLY A 387 15.97 4.85 21.99
CA GLY A 387 17.37 4.61 21.62
C GLY A 387 17.58 3.44 20.66
N ILE A 388 16.52 2.95 20.00
CA ILE A 388 16.59 1.85 19.04
C ILE A 388 17.09 2.34 17.67
N TYR A 389 16.74 3.57 17.30
CA TYR A 389 17.19 4.23 16.07
C TYR A 389 17.83 5.58 16.39
N PRO A 390 18.82 6.04 15.59
CA PRO A 390 19.28 7.42 15.67
C PRO A 390 18.10 8.37 15.42
N PRO A 391 18.09 9.56 16.06
CA PRO A 391 17.05 10.54 15.81
C PRO A 391 17.01 10.84 14.31
N PRO A 392 15.82 10.93 13.70
CA PRO A 392 15.72 11.07 12.26
C PRO A 392 16.42 12.35 11.81
N THR A 393 17.51 12.18 11.06
CA THR A 393 18.21 13.27 10.38
C THR A 393 17.44 13.56 9.10
N PHE A 394 16.53 14.52 9.16
CA PHE A 394 15.82 15.02 8.00
C PHE A 394 16.72 16.03 7.28
N ILE A 395 17.14 15.72 6.05
CA ILE A 395 17.82 16.65 5.13
C ILE A 395 16.76 17.38 4.32
#